data_AF-A0A1M5WZN4-F1
#
_entry.id   AF-A0A1M5WZN4-F1
#
_cell.length_a   1.000
_cell.length_b   1.000
_cell.length_c   1.000
_cell.angle_alpha   90.00
_cell.angle_beta   90.00
_cell.angle_gamma   90.00
#
_symmetry.space_group_name_H-M   'P 1'
#
loop_
_entity.id
_entity.type
_entity.pdbx_description
1 polymer ?
#
loop_
_entity_poly.entity_id
_entity_poly.type
_entity_poly.pdbx_seq_one_letter_code
_entity_poly.pdbx_strand_id
1 'polypeptide(L)'
;MPFRTFMAGRSASPVTAIIAVLIAIYATLALVVGWGLRVDLLVRNPTADAAMVPATAFCFVLSAGAILGALAQNRYMVRTLTAAILVISAVTSFGQISGWTDATGLLFIQVAESERMAPVTAVGFLFVTYAINRLRNGRTFAVQAISALGLSSAIGVAVLAISDVTGLINGWFLSGVSVQTAALFSILFFALSWTGVAPADDTDRLAF
;
A
#
# COMPACT_ATOMS: atom_id res chain seq x y z
N MET A 1 -27.56 -28.84 12.52
CA MET A 1 -27.13 -28.13 11.30
C MET A 1 -25.62 -28.28 11.15
N PRO A 2 -25.11 -29.17 10.28
CA PRO A 2 -23.67 -29.31 10.10
C PRO A 2 -23.16 -28.28 9.07
N PHE A 3 -22.68 -27.14 9.56
CA PHE A 3 -21.83 -26.21 8.80
C PHE A 3 -20.38 -26.67 8.93
N ARG A 4 -20.00 -27.75 8.25
CA ARG A 4 -18.60 -28.21 8.18
C ARG A 4 -18.35 -28.90 6.84
N THR A 5 -18.14 -28.11 5.81
CA THR A 5 -17.41 -28.50 4.58
C THR A 5 -17.25 -27.25 3.72
N PHE A 6 -16.13 -27.17 3.00
CA PHE A 6 -15.60 -26.00 2.27
C PHE A 6 -14.81 -24.97 3.11
N MET A 7 -13.84 -25.47 3.89
CA MET A 7 -12.52 -24.84 3.87
C MET A 7 -11.68 -25.59 2.83
N ALA A 8 -11.96 -25.39 1.54
CA ALA A 8 -10.95 -25.66 0.53
C ALA A 8 -9.79 -24.74 0.85
N GLY A 9 -8.72 -25.31 1.40
CA GLY A 9 -7.57 -24.59 1.92
C GLY A 9 -6.95 -23.76 0.81
N ARG A 10 -7.29 -22.47 0.75
CA ARG A 10 -6.53 -21.53 -0.07
C ARG A 10 -5.13 -21.51 0.49
N SER A 11 -4.21 -22.21 -0.17
CA SER A 11 -2.79 -22.10 0.11
C SER A 11 -2.42 -20.63 -0.04
N ALA A 12 -2.06 -19.99 1.08
CA ALA A 12 -1.54 -18.65 1.06
C ALA A 12 -0.35 -18.61 0.09
N SER A 13 -0.36 -17.71 -0.89
CA SER A 13 0.76 -17.54 -1.82
C SER A 13 2.02 -17.16 -1.01
N PRO A 14 3.05 -18.02 -0.95
CA PRO A 14 4.26 -17.71 -0.17
C PRO A 14 4.96 -16.49 -0.75
N VAL A 15 4.87 -16.29 -2.07
CA VAL A 15 5.41 -15.12 -2.77
C VAL A 15 4.78 -13.83 -2.26
N THR A 16 3.45 -13.77 -2.14
CA THR A 16 2.75 -12.60 -1.60
C THR A 16 3.18 -12.32 -0.15
N ALA A 17 3.30 -13.36 0.68
CA ALA A 17 3.72 -13.20 2.07
C ALA A 17 5.16 -12.65 2.17
N ILE A 18 6.09 -13.20 1.39
CA ILE A 18 7.49 -12.74 1.34
C ILE A 18 7.55 -11.28 0.91
N ILE A 19 6.85 -10.91 -0.17
CA ILE A 19 6.84 -9.53 -0.65
C ILE A 19 6.24 -8.59 0.40
N ALA A 20 5.15 -8.97 1.06
CA ALA A 20 4.56 -8.17 2.14
C ALA A 20 5.56 -7.94 3.29
N VAL A 21 6.31 -8.96 3.70
CA VAL A 21 7.36 -8.84 4.72
C VAL A 21 8.47 -7.89 4.26
N LEU A 22 8.94 -8.01 3.02
CA LEU A 22 9.97 -7.10 2.48
C LEU A 22 9.50 -5.64 2.44
N ILE A 23 8.24 -5.40 2.06
CA ILE A 23 7.63 -4.06 2.13
C ILE A 23 7.62 -3.55 3.57
N ALA A 24 7.20 -4.36 4.54
CA ALA A 24 7.18 -3.98 5.94
C ALA A 24 8.59 -3.64 6.46
N ILE A 25 9.60 -4.45 6.12
CA ILE A 25 11.00 -4.21 6.50
C ILE A 25 11.48 -2.88 5.93
N TYR A 26 11.32 -2.67 4.62
CA TYR A 26 11.76 -1.43 3.97
C TYR A 26 11.04 -0.21 4.53
N ALA A 27 9.72 -0.26 4.69
CA ALA A 27 8.94 0.84 5.23
C ALA A 27 9.31 1.15 6.69
N THR A 28 9.62 0.12 7.49
CA THR A 28 10.14 0.29 8.85
C THR A 28 11.53 0.93 8.85
N LEU A 29 12.42 0.51 7.96
CA LEU A 29 13.74 1.13 7.79
C LEU A 29 13.61 2.60 7.37
N ALA A 30 12.73 2.92 6.42
CA ALA A 30 12.49 4.30 6.02
C ALA A 30 11.93 5.15 7.17
N LEU A 31 11.07 4.59 8.02
CA LEU A 31 10.53 5.29 9.19
C LEU A 31 11.57 5.48 10.30
N VAL A 32 12.32 4.43 10.66
CA VAL A 32 13.26 4.47 11.80
C VAL A 32 14.60 5.05 11.39
N VAL A 33 15.20 4.57 10.30
CA VAL A 33 16.53 4.98 9.84
C VAL A 33 16.42 6.24 8.97
N GLY A 34 15.47 6.26 8.03
CA GLY A 34 15.28 7.42 7.15
C GLY A 34 14.88 8.67 7.94
N TRP A 35 13.74 8.63 8.63
CA TRP A 35 13.26 9.77 9.41
C TRP A 35 13.91 9.89 10.79
N GLY A 36 14.09 8.78 11.53
CA GLY A 36 14.64 8.83 12.88
C GLY A 36 16.13 9.15 12.94
N LEU A 37 16.93 8.68 11.98
CA LEU A 37 18.38 8.95 11.90
C LEU A 37 18.77 9.93 10.79
N ARG A 38 17.78 10.55 10.12
CA ARG A 38 17.97 11.52 9.02
C ARG A 38 18.82 10.98 7.86
N VAL A 39 18.58 9.72 7.49
CA VAL A 39 19.24 9.10 6.32
C VAL A 39 18.39 9.34 5.08
N ASP A 40 18.64 10.46 4.40
CA ASP A 40 17.83 10.93 3.27
C ASP A 40 17.72 9.90 2.14
N LEU A 41 18.76 9.08 1.91
CA LEU A 41 18.78 8.06 0.84
C LEU A 41 17.61 7.07 0.91
N LEU A 42 17.08 6.80 2.12
CA LEU A 42 15.97 5.86 2.31
C LEU A 42 14.59 6.47 2.05
N VAL A 43 14.46 7.79 2.16
CA VAL A 43 13.17 8.49 2.08
C VAL A 43 13.08 9.39 0.86
N ARG A 44 14.21 9.83 0.30
CA ARG A 44 14.31 10.79 -0.78
C ARG A 44 15.28 10.30 -1.86
N ASN A 45 14.94 10.56 -3.12
CA ASN A 45 15.87 10.39 -4.23
C ASN A 45 16.73 11.68 -4.32
N PRO A 46 18.07 11.63 -4.40
CA PRO A 46 18.91 12.83 -4.51
C PRO A 46 18.53 13.79 -5.63
N THR A 47 17.90 13.29 -6.69
CA THR A 47 17.47 14.10 -7.85
C THR A 47 16.02 14.59 -7.75
N ALA A 48 15.29 14.28 -6.68
CA ALA A 48 13.89 14.65 -6.53
C ALA A 48 13.64 15.35 -5.18
N ASP A 49 12.83 16.42 -5.21
CA ASP A 49 12.49 17.18 -4.01
C ASP A 49 11.49 16.47 -3.08
N ALA A 50 10.80 15.44 -3.56
CA ALA A 50 9.77 14.73 -2.79
C ALA A 50 10.34 13.56 -1.97
N ALA A 51 10.00 13.52 -0.68
CA ALA A 51 10.32 12.42 0.23
C ALA A 51 9.09 11.55 0.56
N MET A 52 9.32 10.27 0.86
CA MET A 52 8.29 9.40 1.44
C MET A 52 8.03 9.83 2.88
N VAL A 53 6.91 10.49 3.13
CA VAL A 53 6.53 10.97 4.46
C VAL A 53 6.29 9.83 5.46
N PRO A 54 6.47 10.05 6.78
CA PRO A 54 6.34 8.99 7.80
C PRO A 54 4.98 8.30 7.80
N ALA A 55 3.90 9.05 7.59
CA ALA A 55 2.54 8.50 7.51
C ALA A 55 2.40 7.49 6.36
N THR A 56 3.02 7.75 5.21
CA THR A 56 3.02 6.85 4.05
C THR A 56 3.78 5.56 4.38
N ALA A 57 4.98 5.67 4.97
CA ALA A 57 5.77 4.51 5.41
C ALA A 57 4.98 3.65 6.41
N PHE A 58 4.33 4.29 7.38
CA PHE A 58 3.50 3.59 8.36
C PHE A 58 2.30 2.88 7.70
N CYS A 59 1.61 3.53 6.74
CA CYS A 59 0.54 2.89 5.97
C CYS A 59 1.02 1.67 5.17
N PHE A 60 2.26 1.65 4.66
CA PHE A 60 2.83 0.46 4.03
C PHE A 60 3.07 -0.68 5.04
N VAL A 61 3.57 -0.38 6.24
CA VAL A 61 3.71 -1.38 7.33
C VAL A 61 2.35 -1.98 7.68
N LEU A 62 1.32 -1.14 7.87
CA LEU A 62 -0.04 -1.59 8.15
C LEU A 62 -0.63 -2.41 6.99
N SER A 63 -0.36 -2.02 5.74
CA SER A 63 -0.84 -2.73 4.54
C SER A 63 -0.23 -4.12 4.45
N ALA A 64 1.08 -4.24 4.67
CA ALA A 64 1.77 -5.53 4.74
C ALA A 64 1.21 -6.41 5.85
N GLY A 65 1.01 -5.88 7.06
CA GLY A 65 0.37 -6.59 8.16
C GLY A 65 -1.05 -7.05 7.80
N ALA A 66 -1.83 -6.20 7.14
CA ALA A 66 -3.19 -6.54 6.71
C ALA A 66 -3.20 -7.64 5.63
N ILE A 67 -2.23 -7.66 4.72
CA ILE A 67 -2.04 -8.76 3.75
C ILE A 67 -1.76 -10.07 4.49
N LEU A 68 -0.80 -10.08 5.42
CA LEU A 68 -0.48 -11.27 6.22
C LEU A 68 -1.69 -11.74 7.03
N GLY A 69 -2.44 -10.81 7.63
CA GLY A 69 -3.71 -11.11 8.31
C GLY A 69 -4.76 -11.70 7.37
N ALA A 70 -4.85 -11.23 6.12
CA ALA A 70 -5.76 -11.77 5.12
C ALA A 70 -5.37 -13.19 4.70
N LEU A 71 -4.07 -13.45 4.50
CA LEU A 71 -3.55 -14.79 4.21
C LEU A 71 -3.79 -15.75 5.38
N ALA A 72 -3.64 -15.29 6.62
CA ALA A 72 -3.94 -16.04 7.84
C ALA A 72 -5.44 -16.10 8.21
N GLN A 73 -6.34 -15.56 7.37
CA GLN A 73 -7.79 -15.49 7.61
C GLN A 73 -8.20 -14.75 8.90
N ASN A 74 -7.34 -13.92 9.47
CA ASN A 74 -7.60 -13.15 10.68
C ASN A 74 -8.42 -11.88 10.37
N ARG A 75 -9.75 -12.00 10.47
CA ARG A 75 -10.69 -10.89 10.19
C ARG A 75 -10.44 -9.64 11.03
N TYR A 76 -10.14 -9.81 12.32
CA TYR A 76 -9.98 -8.69 13.23
C TYR A 76 -8.73 -7.89 12.90
N MET A 77 -7.62 -8.57 12.62
CA MET A 77 -6.38 -7.93 12.19
C MET A 77 -6.56 -7.18 10.87
N VAL A 78 -7.18 -7.80 9.85
CA VAL A 78 -7.44 -7.12 8.56
C VAL A 78 -8.28 -5.86 8.75
N ARG A 79 -9.36 -5.95 9.53
CA ARG A 79 -10.28 -4.81 9.76
C ARG A 79 -9.62 -3.67 10.51
N THR A 80 -8.90 -3.98 11.59
CA THR A 80 -8.25 -2.95 12.42
C THR A 80 -7.17 -2.23 11.64
N LEU A 81 -6.30 -2.96 10.93
CA LEU A 81 -5.22 -2.38 10.13
C LEU A 81 -5.76 -1.59 8.92
N THR A 82 -6.76 -2.11 8.20
CA THR A 82 -7.35 -1.38 7.07
C THR A 82 -8.13 -0.15 7.53
N ALA A 83 -8.82 -0.21 8.68
CA ALA A 83 -9.44 0.97 9.27
C ALA A 83 -8.40 2.03 9.67
N ALA A 84 -7.28 1.62 10.27
CA ALA A 84 -6.19 2.54 10.63
C ALA A 84 -5.61 3.24 9.39
N ILE A 85 -5.36 2.51 8.30
CA ILE A 85 -4.90 3.09 7.02
C ILE A 85 -5.89 4.14 6.50
N LEU A 86 -7.19 3.83 6.53
CA LEU A 86 -8.23 4.75 6.07
C LEU A 86 -8.32 6.00 6.94
N VAL A 87 -8.22 5.86 8.27
CA VAL A 87 -8.20 6.99 9.20
C VAL A 87 -6.99 7.87 8.95
N ILE A 88 -5.79 7.30 8.84
CA ILE A 88 -4.56 8.07 8.56
C ILE A 88 -4.69 8.81 7.23
N SER A 89 -5.13 8.12 6.17
CA SER A 89 -5.30 8.73 4.84
C SER A 89 -6.36 9.85 4.86
N ALA A 90 -7.47 9.65 5.59
CA ALA A 90 -8.51 10.67 5.72
C ALA A 90 -8.01 11.89 6.50
N VAL A 91 -7.29 11.67 7.61
CA VAL A 91 -6.74 12.76 8.44
C VAL A 91 -5.67 13.54 7.67
N THR A 92 -4.76 12.87 6.95
CA THR A 92 -3.74 13.57 6.15
C THR A 92 -4.36 14.36 4.99
N SER A 93 -5.33 13.79 4.27
CA SER A 93 -6.03 14.51 3.20
C SER A 93 -6.90 15.67 3.73
N PHE A 94 -7.62 15.47 4.83
CA PHE A 94 -8.45 16.53 5.42
C PHE A 94 -7.59 17.65 6.01
N GLY A 95 -6.47 17.32 6.65
CA GLY A 95 -5.49 18.29 7.14
C GLY A 95 -4.98 19.20 6.03
N GLN A 96 -4.73 18.65 4.84
CA GLN A 96 -4.31 19.45 3.68
C GLN A 96 -5.40 20.41 3.20
N ILE A 97 -6.65 19.94 3.09
CA ILE A 97 -7.79 20.76 2.62
C ILE A 97 -8.11 21.88 3.61
N SER A 98 -8.04 21.57 4.91
CA SER A 98 -8.33 22.53 5.99
C SER A 98 -7.20 23.51 6.28
N GLY A 99 -6.04 23.37 5.61
CA GLY A 99 -4.86 24.18 5.91
C GLY A 99 -4.22 23.86 7.27
N TRP A 100 -4.55 22.71 7.86
CA TRP A 100 -3.97 22.25 9.11
C TRP A 100 -2.57 21.70 8.84
N THR A 101 -1.58 22.60 8.88
CA THR A 101 -0.17 22.31 8.60
C THR A 101 0.45 21.28 9.55
N ASP A 102 -0.14 21.13 10.75
CA ASP A 102 0.34 20.23 11.83
C ASP A 102 -0.22 18.80 11.79
N ALA A 103 -1.02 18.41 10.78
CA ALA A 103 -1.52 17.04 10.70
C ALA A 103 -0.38 15.99 10.57
N THR A 104 0.81 16.41 10.12
CA THR A 104 2.04 15.60 10.10
C THR A 104 2.65 15.39 11.49
N GLY A 105 2.30 16.22 12.48
CA GLY A 105 2.75 16.14 13.87
C GLY A 105 2.21 14.93 14.64
N LEU A 106 1.27 14.16 14.07
CA LEU A 106 0.75 12.91 14.66
C LEU A 106 1.83 11.86 14.96
N LEU A 107 2.98 11.92 14.29
CA LEU A 107 4.11 11.01 14.52
C LEU A 107 5.30 11.66 15.24
N PHE A 108 5.13 12.83 15.88
CA PHE A 108 6.18 13.59 16.58
C PHE A 108 7.42 13.93 15.72
N ILE A 109 7.34 13.74 14.40
CA ILE A 109 8.42 14.05 13.45
C ILE A 109 8.04 15.34 12.75
N GLN A 110 8.90 16.36 12.85
CA GLN A 110 8.75 17.59 12.08
C GLN A 110 9.06 17.28 10.61
N VAL A 111 8.08 17.52 9.76
CA VAL A 111 8.15 17.32 8.32
C VAL A 111 8.01 18.68 7.66
N ALA A 112 8.78 18.97 6.60
CA ALA A 112 8.68 20.26 5.93
C ALA A 112 7.27 20.44 5.32
N GLU A 113 6.78 21.68 5.21
CA GLU A 113 5.46 21.92 4.63
C GLU A 113 5.32 21.45 3.17
N SER A 114 6.45 21.35 2.45
CA SER A 114 6.52 20.79 1.09
C SER A 114 6.42 19.26 1.06
N GLU A 115 6.61 18.59 2.19
CA GLU A 115 6.63 17.14 2.33
C GLU A 115 5.31 16.67 2.93
N ARG A 116 4.26 16.66 2.10
CA ARG A 116 2.93 16.18 2.48
C ARG A 116 2.60 14.91 1.72
N MET A 117 1.77 14.06 2.32
CA MET A 117 1.26 12.86 1.65
C MET A 117 0.42 13.26 0.44
N ALA A 118 0.91 13.04 -0.78
CA ALA A 118 0.16 13.43 -1.98
C ALA A 118 -1.25 12.81 -2.00
N PRO A 119 -2.28 13.53 -2.51
CA PRO A 119 -3.64 13.00 -2.61
C PRO A 119 -3.72 11.67 -3.35
N VAL A 120 -2.91 11.48 -4.40
CA VAL A 120 -2.83 10.21 -5.14
C VAL A 120 -2.37 9.04 -4.26
N THR A 121 -1.49 9.28 -3.28
CA THR A 121 -1.04 8.26 -2.32
C THR A 121 -2.19 7.79 -1.45
N ALA A 122 -3.07 8.69 -0.99
CA ALA A 122 -4.25 8.34 -0.21
C ALA A 122 -5.24 7.50 -1.02
N VAL A 123 -5.46 7.87 -2.28
CA VAL A 123 -6.27 7.07 -3.23
C VAL A 123 -5.64 5.69 -3.46
N GLY A 124 -4.32 5.61 -3.60
CA GLY A 124 -3.59 4.34 -3.70
C GLY A 124 -3.86 3.42 -2.51
N PHE A 125 -3.79 3.94 -1.28
CA PHE A 125 -4.12 3.17 -0.09
C PHE A 125 -5.60 2.77 0.01
N LEU A 126 -6.52 3.58 -0.53
CA LEU A 126 -7.93 3.20 -0.64
C LEU A 126 -8.10 1.96 -1.55
N PHE A 127 -7.41 1.94 -2.69
CA PHE A 127 -7.40 0.75 -3.56
C PHE A 127 -6.77 -0.46 -2.89
N VAL A 128 -5.64 -0.29 -2.19
CA VAL A 128 -4.98 -1.36 -1.43
C VAL A 128 -5.91 -1.95 -0.36
N THR A 129 -6.52 -1.09 0.47
CA THR A 129 -7.43 -1.55 1.54
C THR A 129 -8.65 -2.25 0.97
N TYR A 130 -9.18 -1.78 -0.16
CA TYR A 130 -10.26 -2.45 -0.87
C TYR A 130 -9.83 -3.82 -1.41
N ALA A 131 -8.66 -3.92 -2.05
CA ALA A 131 -8.11 -5.18 -2.54
C ALA A 131 -7.87 -6.20 -1.41
N ILE A 132 -7.27 -5.78 -0.29
CA ILE A 132 -7.03 -6.67 0.88
C ILE A 132 -8.35 -7.21 1.45
N ASN A 133 -9.37 -6.36 1.57
CA ASN A 133 -10.69 -6.80 2.02
C ASN A 133 -11.35 -7.79 1.04
N ARG A 134 -11.13 -7.63 -0.28
CA ARG A 134 -11.63 -8.57 -1.30
C ARG A 134 -10.86 -9.88 -1.30
N LEU A 135 -9.54 -9.82 -1.10
CA LEU A 135 -8.66 -10.98 -0.98
C LEU A 135 -9.14 -11.91 0.15
N ARG A 136 -9.37 -11.34 1.34
CA ARG A 136 -9.91 -12.08 2.48
C ARG A 136 -11.25 -12.76 2.17
N ASN A 137 -12.15 -12.05 1.48
CA ASN A 137 -13.48 -12.57 1.14
C ASN A 137 -13.49 -13.52 -0.06
N GLY A 138 -12.32 -13.90 -0.55
CA GLY A 138 -12.19 -14.88 -1.61
C GLY A 138 -12.38 -14.34 -3.04
N ARG A 139 -12.55 -13.02 -3.22
CA ARG A 139 -12.91 -12.43 -4.53
C ARG A 139 -11.66 -12.12 -5.37
N THR A 140 -11.05 -13.15 -5.95
CA THR A 140 -9.78 -13.06 -6.69
C THR A 140 -9.83 -12.13 -7.91
N PHE A 141 -10.90 -12.19 -8.71
CA PHE A 141 -11.06 -11.32 -9.89
C PHE A 141 -11.01 -9.83 -9.54
N ALA A 142 -11.72 -9.43 -8.48
CA ALA A 142 -11.72 -8.03 -8.03
C ALA A 142 -10.32 -7.60 -7.59
N VAL A 143 -9.60 -8.45 -6.85
CA VAL A 143 -8.22 -8.18 -6.44
C VAL A 143 -7.33 -7.98 -7.66
N GLN A 144 -7.39 -8.88 -8.65
CA GLN A 144 -6.58 -8.80 -9.86
C GLN A 144 -6.86 -7.52 -10.66
N ALA A 145 -8.14 -7.16 -10.84
CA ALA A 145 -8.52 -5.95 -11.56
C ALA A 145 -8.00 -4.68 -10.86
N ILE A 146 -8.16 -4.59 -9.53
CA ILE A 146 -7.64 -3.47 -8.74
C ILE A 146 -6.11 -3.45 -8.79
N SER A 147 -5.46 -4.60 -8.66
CA SER A 147 -4.00 -4.70 -8.73
C SER A 147 -3.45 -4.30 -10.08
N ALA A 148 -4.12 -4.65 -11.18
CA ALA A 148 -3.70 -4.24 -12.52
C ALA A 148 -3.80 -2.72 -12.70
N LEU A 149 -4.91 -2.11 -12.26
CA LEU A 149 -5.10 -0.65 -12.29
C LEU A 149 -4.13 0.08 -11.34
N GLY A 150 -3.91 -0.47 -10.15
CA GLY A 150 -2.98 0.08 -9.16
C GLY A 150 -1.53 -0.01 -9.63
N LEU A 151 -1.15 -1.13 -10.25
CA LEU A 151 0.19 -1.32 -10.79
C LEU A 151 0.44 -0.40 -11.98
N SER A 152 -0.50 -0.29 -12.93
CA SER A 152 -0.34 0.60 -14.10
C SER A 152 -0.25 2.07 -13.68
N SER A 153 -1.08 2.51 -12.73
CA SER A 153 -1.00 3.87 -12.18
C SER A 153 0.29 4.11 -11.41
N ALA A 154 0.74 3.17 -10.55
CA ALA A 154 1.98 3.31 -9.80
C ALA A 154 3.22 3.38 -10.72
N ILE A 155 3.26 2.57 -11.79
CA ILE A 155 4.31 2.63 -12.81
C ILE A 155 4.26 3.97 -13.54
N GLY A 156 3.07 4.42 -13.97
CA GLY A 156 2.91 5.71 -14.64
C GLY A 156 3.43 6.87 -13.77
N VAL A 157 3.08 6.88 -12.48
CA VAL A 157 3.57 7.87 -11.52
C VAL A 157 5.08 7.76 -11.32
N ALA A 158 5.65 6.55 -11.22
CA ALA A 158 7.10 6.36 -11.11
C ALA A 158 7.85 6.91 -12.33
N VAL A 159 7.36 6.64 -13.55
CA VAL A 159 7.94 7.18 -14.79
C VAL A 159 7.86 8.71 -14.80
N LEU A 160 6.70 9.28 -14.49
CA LEU A 160 6.53 10.74 -14.43
C LEU A 160 7.42 11.39 -13.37
N ALA A 161 7.64 10.73 -12.24
CA ALA A 161 8.52 11.20 -11.17
C ALA A 161 10.01 11.16 -11.57
N ILE A 162 10.43 10.19 -12.37
CA ILE A 162 11.82 10.08 -12.86
C ILE A 162 12.10 11.08 -13.99
N SER A 163 11.12 11.32 -14.85
CA SER A 163 11.31 12.21 -16.02
C SER A 163 11.26 13.70 -15.70
N ASP A 164 11.06 14.10 -14.43
CA ASP A 164 10.87 15.49 -13.98
C ASP A 164 9.68 16.23 -14.66
N VAL A 165 8.88 15.51 -15.44
CA VAL A 165 7.67 16.00 -16.11
C VAL A 165 6.55 16.30 -15.10
N THR A 166 6.67 15.78 -13.88
CA THR A 166 5.78 16.12 -12.76
C THR A 166 5.78 17.61 -12.42
N GLY A 167 6.89 18.33 -12.64
CA GLY A 167 6.92 19.79 -12.49
C GLY A 167 6.17 20.54 -13.59
N LEU A 168 6.09 19.95 -14.80
CA LEU A 168 5.40 20.52 -15.96
C LEU A 168 3.89 20.29 -15.91
N ILE A 169 3.48 19.09 -15.46
CA ILE A 169 2.09 18.79 -15.16
C ILE A 169 1.85 19.32 -13.75
N ASN A 170 1.55 20.62 -13.64
CA ASN A 170 1.34 21.37 -12.40
C ASN A 170 0.06 20.91 -11.64
N GLY A 171 -0.06 19.61 -11.42
CA GLY A 171 -1.15 18.95 -10.74
C GLY A 171 -0.78 18.83 -9.27
N TRP A 172 -1.41 19.66 -8.45
CA TRP A 172 -1.44 19.56 -6.99
C TRP A 172 -1.71 18.12 -6.48
N PHE A 173 -2.29 17.26 -7.33
CA PHE A 173 -2.58 15.86 -7.07
C PHE A 173 -1.33 14.94 -7.03
N LEU A 174 -0.28 15.25 -7.80
CA LEU A 174 0.98 14.47 -7.87
C LEU A 174 2.11 15.09 -7.04
N SER A 175 1.94 16.33 -6.58
CA SER A 175 2.91 17.01 -5.74
C SER A 175 3.12 16.24 -4.43
N GLY A 176 4.38 15.92 -4.10
CA GLY A 176 4.75 15.19 -2.88
C GLY A 176 4.83 13.67 -3.05
N VAL A 177 4.67 13.11 -4.24
CA VAL A 177 4.95 11.67 -4.46
C VAL A 177 6.43 11.43 -4.65
N SER A 178 7.04 10.65 -3.76
CA SER A 178 8.41 10.17 -3.94
C SER A 178 8.48 8.93 -4.84
N VAL A 179 9.60 8.75 -5.53
CA VAL A 179 9.89 7.55 -6.35
C VAL A 179 9.80 6.28 -5.50
N GLN A 180 10.27 6.33 -4.25
CA GLN A 180 10.18 5.24 -3.27
C GLN A 180 8.73 4.83 -3.02
N THR A 181 7.82 5.80 -2.87
CA THR A 181 6.39 5.55 -2.65
C THR A 181 5.77 4.84 -3.87
N ALA A 182 6.08 5.32 -5.09
CA ALA A 182 5.58 4.71 -6.32
C ALA A 182 6.12 3.29 -6.52
N ALA A 183 7.40 3.06 -6.21
CA ALA A 183 8.02 1.74 -6.25
C ALA A 183 7.35 0.77 -5.26
N LEU A 184 7.12 1.20 -4.01
CA LEU A 184 6.44 0.37 -3.02
C LEU A 184 4.99 0.03 -3.42
N PHE A 185 4.23 0.98 -3.97
CA PHE A 185 2.90 0.67 -4.50
C PHE A 185 2.96 -0.34 -5.65
N SER A 186 3.93 -0.19 -6.56
CA SER A 186 4.11 -1.13 -7.66
C SER A 186 4.37 -2.54 -7.14
N ILE A 187 5.30 -2.68 -6.19
CA ILE A 187 5.62 -3.98 -5.56
C ILE A 187 4.41 -4.53 -4.79
N LEU A 188 3.67 -3.68 -4.08
CA LEU A 188 2.48 -4.07 -3.31
C LEU A 188 1.34 -4.57 -4.20
N PHE A 189 1.01 -3.85 -5.26
CA PHE A 189 -0.03 -4.27 -6.22
C PHE A 189 0.40 -5.51 -7.01
N PHE A 190 1.69 -5.63 -7.34
CA PHE A 190 2.25 -6.86 -7.90
C PHE A 190 2.09 -8.05 -6.93
N ALA A 191 2.38 -7.87 -5.64
CA ALA A 191 2.18 -8.93 -4.65
C ALA A 191 0.71 -9.38 -4.56
N LEU A 192 -0.21 -8.42 -4.62
CA LEU A 192 -1.65 -8.65 -4.58
C LEU A 192 -2.16 -9.36 -5.85
N SER A 193 -1.64 -9.07 -7.04
CA SER A 193 -2.07 -9.75 -8.28
C SER A 193 -1.75 -11.26 -8.26
N TRP A 194 -0.65 -11.64 -7.60
CA TRP A 194 -0.21 -13.04 -7.47
C TRP A 194 -1.09 -13.90 -6.55
N THR A 195 -1.94 -13.29 -5.73
CA THR A 195 -2.81 -14.02 -4.78
C THR A 195 -3.99 -14.75 -5.44
N GLY A 196 -4.27 -14.47 -6.71
CA GLY A 196 -5.43 -15.00 -7.43
C GLY A 196 -5.17 -16.26 -8.26
N VAL A 197 -3.93 -16.77 -8.33
CA VAL A 197 -3.54 -17.87 -9.24
C VAL A 197 -3.45 -19.22 -8.51
N ALA A 198 -4.19 -19.43 -7.41
CA ALA A 198 -4.30 -20.79 -6.87
C ALA A 198 -4.90 -21.68 -7.98
N PRO A 199 -4.20 -22.72 -8.45
CA PRO A 199 -4.74 -23.62 -9.46
C PRO A 199 -6.07 -24.14 -8.92
N ALA A 200 -7.14 -24.00 -9.71
CA ALA A 200 -8.36 -24.73 -9.43
C ALA A 200 -7.94 -26.19 -9.38
N ASP A 201 -8.07 -26.81 -8.20
CA ASP A 201 -7.76 -28.22 -8.02
C ASP A 201 -8.76 -28.96 -8.94
N ASP A 202 -8.30 -29.35 -10.14
CA ASP A 202 -9.10 -30.04 -11.16
C ASP A 202 -9.55 -31.44 -10.70
N THR A 203 -9.23 -31.80 -9.45
CA THR A 203 -9.67 -33.02 -8.78
C THR A 203 -11.18 -33.13 -8.61
N ASP A 204 -11.93 -32.03 -8.64
CA ASP A 204 -13.41 -32.04 -8.66
C ASP A 204 -14.01 -32.27 -10.07
N ARG A 205 -13.20 -32.25 -11.15
CA ARG A 205 -13.70 -32.49 -12.53
C ARG A 205 -13.70 -33.95 -12.96
N LEU A 206 -13.19 -34.87 -12.14
CA LEU A 206 -13.15 -36.30 -12.45
C LEU A 206 -14.24 -37.13 -11.75
N ALA A 207 -15.23 -36.47 -11.13
CA ALA A 207 -16.33 -37.15 -10.44
C ALA A 207 -17.62 -37.32 -11.28
N PHE A 208 -17.55 -37.17 -12.62
CA PHE A 208 -18.67 -37.40 -13.55
C PHE A 208 -18.32 -38.44 -14.60
#